data_AF-A0A6P6BRB2-F1
#
_entry.id   AF-A0A6P6BRB2-F1
#
_cell.length_a   1.000
_cell.length_b   1.000
_cell.length_c   1.000
_cell.angle_alpha   90.00
_cell.angle_beta   90.00
_cell.angle_gamma   90.00
#
_symmetry.space_group_name_H-M   'P 1'
#
loop_
_entity.id
_entity.type
_entity.pdbx_description
1 polymer ?
#
loop_
_entity_poly.entity_id
_entity_poly.type
_entity_poly.pdbx_seq_one_letter_code
_entity_poly.pdbx_strand_id
1 'polypeptide(L)'
;MKLQATPKAERAVGTNKEAGSKEPRSQRKRMRRHFRGYIKNRSQSCKERSSSWQEIESRPLHVVLGNEACDLDSMVSALTLAFYLAKTTEAEEVFVPVLNIKRSELPLRGDSVFFLQKIHIPESLLIFRDEIDLHALHQAGQLTLILVDHHALPRSDAALEEAVAEVIDHRPIEQKCCPPCHVSVELVGSCATLVTERILQGAPEILDRQTAALLHGTIILDCVNMDLKIGKATLKDKNCVEKLEALFPDLPERSDIFDSLQKAKFDVSGLTTEQMLRKDQKTISRQGIKMVISAIYMDLEICGVLERSSSPSLNLTPAPSIHPNLQAYLQGNTQIFRKKLLPLLQEALSAYSDSKATPSGQHETAGVSGEQVDKELDGAGALLFPRLSQDEEEPSLPPTPMNSLVDECPLDQGLPKLSAEAIFEKCSQISLSQSTTSSVSKK
;
A
#
# COMPACT_ATOMS: atom_id res chain seq x y z
N MET A 1 80.36 28.90 -3.98
CA MET A 1 79.39 27.89 -3.50
C MET A 1 79.37 27.91 -1.97
N LYS A 2 78.15 27.96 -1.37
CA LYS A 2 77.76 27.88 0.06
C LYS A 2 78.15 29.10 0.93
N LEU A 3 77.27 30.07 1.27
CA LEU A 3 76.06 30.07 2.15
C LEU A 3 76.36 29.46 3.54
N GLN A 4 76.62 30.31 4.55
CA GLN A 4 75.67 31.01 5.46
C GLN A 4 75.22 30.16 6.65
N ALA A 5 75.51 30.67 7.86
CA ALA A 5 74.89 30.29 9.11
C ALA A 5 74.59 31.56 9.92
N THR A 6 73.36 31.67 10.43
CA THR A 6 72.90 32.54 11.54
C THR A 6 71.40 32.24 11.80
N PRO A 7 70.84 32.54 12.98
CA PRO A 7 70.23 31.51 13.82
C PRO A 7 68.72 31.68 14.12
N LYS A 8 68.17 30.59 14.68
CA LYS A 8 66.96 30.41 15.51
C LYS A 8 65.98 31.59 15.63
N ALA A 9 64.76 31.37 15.13
CA ALA A 9 63.54 32.09 15.51
C ALA A 9 62.67 31.23 16.43
N GLU A 10 62.24 31.82 17.55
CA GLU A 10 61.22 31.30 18.46
C GLU A 10 59.86 31.21 17.75
N ARG A 11 59.17 30.08 17.88
CA ARG A 11 57.80 29.88 17.40
C ARG A 11 56.83 30.23 18.53
N ALA A 12 56.10 31.33 18.36
CA ALA A 12 54.94 31.65 19.17
C ALA A 12 53.85 30.57 19.00
N VAL A 13 53.40 30.01 20.12
CA VAL A 13 52.23 29.13 20.20
C VAL A 13 50.99 30.00 20.09
N GLY A 14 50.45 30.12 18.88
CA GLY A 14 49.13 30.68 18.64
C GLY A 14 48.07 29.60 18.86
N THR A 15 47.34 29.67 19.97
CA THR A 15 46.12 28.89 20.18
C THR A 15 45.06 29.35 19.20
N ASN A 16 44.80 28.57 18.15
CA ASN A 16 43.61 28.70 17.32
C ASN A 16 42.38 28.40 18.19
N LYS A 17 41.69 29.45 18.64
CA LYS A 17 40.29 29.33 19.05
C LYS A 17 39.50 29.16 17.75
N GLU A 18 39.13 27.92 17.45
CA GLU A 18 38.07 27.63 16.49
C GLU A 18 36.84 28.47 16.86
N ALA A 19 36.47 29.36 15.95
CA ALA A 19 35.20 30.05 15.98
C ALA A 19 34.11 29.00 15.72
N GLY A 20 33.64 28.35 16.78
CA GLY A 20 32.45 27.53 16.72
C GLY A 20 31.29 28.40 16.22
N SER A 21 30.82 28.11 15.00
CA SER A 21 29.58 28.67 14.49
C SER A 21 28.47 28.26 15.46
N LYS A 22 28.02 29.21 16.28
CA LYS A 22 26.86 29.00 17.13
C LYS A 22 25.63 28.99 16.22
N GLU A 23 25.19 27.79 15.83
CA GLU A 23 23.88 27.61 15.21
C GLU A 23 22.80 28.38 15.98
N PRO A 24 21.92 29.14 15.30
CA PRO A 24 20.82 29.86 15.91
C PRO A 24 19.98 28.98 16.84
N ARG A 25 19.57 29.53 17.99
CA ARG A 25 18.71 28.83 18.98
C ARG A 25 17.41 28.26 18.36
N SER A 26 16.88 28.92 17.31
CA SER A 26 15.70 28.48 16.55
C SER A 26 15.98 27.18 15.77
N GLN A 27 17.11 27.12 15.07
CA GLN A 27 17.58 25.95 14.31
C GLN A 27 17.81 24.75 15.24
N ARG A 28 18.42 24.98 16.42
CA ARG A 28 18.59 23.93 17.45
C ARG A 28 17.26 23.41 18.03
N LYS A 29 16.29 24.29 18.28
CA LYS A 29 14.97 23.89 18.81
C LYS A 29 14.15 23.12 17.77
N ARG A 30 14.33 23.45 16.48
CA ARG A 30 13.71 22.80 15.33
C ARG A 30 14.31 21.42 15.08
N MET A 31 15.63 21.29 15.08
CA MET A 31 16.34 20.00 14.94
C MET A 31 15.92 18.99 16.03
N ARG A 32 15.66 19.47 17.25
CA ARG A 32 15.24 18.64 18.40
C ARG A 32 13.84 18.03 18.34
N ARG A 33 12.94 18.46 17.45
CA ARG A 33 11.56 17.93 17.40
C ARG A 33 11.52 16.54 16.76
N HIS A 34 11.36 15.47 17.52
CA HIS A 34 11.17 14.12 16.98
C HIS A 34 9.92 14.03 16.09
N PHE A 35 9.92 13.08 15.15
CA PHE A 35 8.88 12.91 14.14
C PHE A 35 7.46 12.87 14.71
N ARG A 36 7.22 12.06 15.75
CA ARG A 36 5.92 12.00 16.46
C ARG A 36 5.50 13.36 17.03
N GLY A 37 6.45 14.12 17.58
CA GLY A 37 6.18 15.47 18.10
C GLY A 37 5.81 16.45 16.99
N TYR A 38 6.42 16.32 15.81
CA TYR A 38 6.04 17.09 14.63
C TYR A 38 4.60 16.80 14.20
N ILE A 39 4.24 15.53 13.98
CA ILE A 39 2.88 15.15 13.54
C ILE A 39 1.85 15.64 14.56
N LYS A 40 2.10 15.45 15.87
CA LYS A 40 1.21 15.94 16.93
C LYS A 40 0.95 17.44 16.83
N ASN A 41 2.01 18.24 16.66
CA ASN A 41 1.88 19.69 16.55
C ASN A 41 1.09 20.10 15.30
N ARG A 42 1.27 19.39 14.17
CA ARG A 42 0.53 19.69 12.93
C ARG A 42 -0.94 19.32 13.04
N SER A 43 -1.26 18.16 13.59
CA SER A 43 -2.64 17.76 13.89
C SER A 43 -3.37 18.80 14.73
N GLN A 44 -2.74 19.25 15.82
CA GLN A 44 -3.34 20.25 16.69
C GLN A 44 -3.53 21.59 15.98
N SER A 45 -2.50 22.07 15.27
CA SER A 45 -2.58 23.33 14.53
C SER A 45 -3.64 23.31 13.43
N CYS A 46 -3.84 22.19 12.74
CA CYS A 46 -4.90 22.04 11.75
C CYS A 46 -6.29 22.04 12.40
N LYS A 47 -6.48 21.32 13.52
CA LYS A 47 -7.78 21.28 14.23
C LYS A 47 -8.19 22.65 14.80
N GLU A 48 -7.23 23.41 15.33
CA GLU A 48 -7.47 24.78 15.79
C GLU A 48 -7.88 25.70 14.63
N ARG A 49 -7.29 25.53 13.43
CA ARG A 49 -7.66 26.24 12.20
C ARG A 49 -9.03 25.84 11.66
N SER A 50 -9.38 24.56 11.72
CA SER A 50 -10.68 24.05 11.22
C SER A 50 -11.89 24.59 11.99
N SER A 51 -11.69 25.10 13.20
CA SER A 51 -12.76 25.63 14.07
C SER A 51 -13.07 27.12 13.84
N SER A 52 -12.19 27.84 13.13
CA SER A 52 -12.24 29.29 12.96
C SER A 52 -11.51 29.69 11.68
N TRP A 53 -12.08 29.36 10.52
CA TRP A 53 -11.53 29.75 9.22
C TRP A 53 -11.64 31.27 8.91
N GLN A 54 -12.10 32.10 9.86
CA GLN A 54 -12.40 33.50 9.59
C GLN A 54 -11.34 34.53 10.02
N GLU A 55 -10.37 34.22 10.88
CA GLU A 55 -9.41 35.23 11.34
C GLU A 55 -8.04 34.64 11.69
N ILE A 56 -7.30 34.19 10.68
CA ILE A 56 -5.85 34.07 10.82
C ILE A 56 -5.23 34.84 9.67
N GLU A 57 -4.40 35.83 10.00
CA GLU A 57 -3.37 36.39 9.13
C GLU A 57 -2.49 35.23 8.64
N SER A 58 -2.94 34.56 7.58
CA SER A 58 -2.64 33.14 7.39
C SER A 58 -1.54 32.98 6.36
N ARG A 59 -0.36 32.63 6.86
CA ARG A 59 0.79 32.22 6.06
C ARG A 59 0.40 31.05 5.15
N PRO A 60 0.96 30.99 3.93
CA PRO A 60 0.78 29.86 3.03
C PRO A 60 1.01 28.51 3.72
N LEU A 61 0.09 27.57 3.48
CA LEU A 61 0.13 26.21 3.96
C LEU A 61 0.62 25.30 2.84
N HIS A 62 1.70 24.58 3.11
CA HIS A 62 2.23 23.58 2.20
C HIS A 62 1.65 22.21 2.59
N VAL A 63 0.81 21.66 1.74
CA VAL A 63 0.22 20.33 1.94
C VAL A 63 1.00 19.32 1.10
N VAL A 64 1.50 18.28 1.76
CA VAL A 64 2.09 17.12 1.08
C VAL A 64 1.00 16.05 0.97
N LEU A 65 0.64 15.71 -0.27
CA LEU A 65 -0.52 14.87 -0.58
C LEU A 65 -0.08 13.64 -1.36
N GLY A 66 -0.46 12.45 -0.90
CA GLY A 66 -0.34 11.20 -1.64
C GLY A 66 -1.50 10.98 -2.62
N ASN A 67 -1.48 9.87 -3.36
CA ASN A 67 -2.57 9.52 -4.27
C ASN A 67 -3.86 9.12 -3.52
N GLU A 68 -5.00 9.04 -4.21
CA GLU A 68 -6.30 8.66 -3.61
C GLU A 68 -6.41 7.17 -3.21
N ALA A 69 -5.47 6.33 -3.65
CA ALA A 69 -5.35 4.98 -3.12
C ALA A 69 -4.91 5.01 -1.66
N CYS A 70 -4.08 6.01 -1.31
CA CYS A 70 -3.47 6.19 0.00
C CYS A 70 -2.90 4.87 0.53
N ASP A 71 -2.19 4.16 -0.34
CA ASP A 71 -1.42 2.97 0.05
C ASP A 71 -0.27 3.35 0.99
N LEU A 72 0.50 2.34 1.40
CA LEU A 72 1.58 2.55 2.35
C LEU A 72 2.63 3.54 1.80
N ASP A 73 2.94 3.46 0.50
CA ASP A 73 3.91 4.35 -0.15
C ASP A 73 3.46 5.81 -0.09
N SER A 74 2.26 6.10 -0.57
CA SER A 74 1.66 7.44 -0.52
C SER A 74 1.63 8.00 0.90
N MET A 75 1.22 7.20 1.88
CA MET A 75 1.15 7.63 3.29
C MET A 75 2.54 7.97 3.84
N VAL A 76 3.51 7.06 3.66
CA VAL A 76 4.84 7.22 4.23
C VAL A 76 5.62 8.32 3.54
N SER A 77 5.55 8.38 2.21
CA SER A 77 6.15 9.45 1.40
C SER A 77 5.63 10.82 1.85
N ALA A 78 4.31 10.97 2.06
CA ALA A 78 3.74 12.24 2.50
C ALA A 78 4.21 12.64 3.90
N LEU A 79 4.12 11.71 4.85
CA LEU A 79 4.50 11.96 6.26
C LEU A 79 5.98 12.34 6.39
N THR A 80 6.87 11.59 5.74
CA THR A 80 8.32 11.75 5.88
C THR A 80 8.84 12.94 5.10
N LEU A 81 8.31 13.22 3.90
CA LEU A 81 8.67 14.42 3.15
C LEU A 81 8.20 15.70 3.86
N ALA A 82 6.97 15.74 4.38
CA ALA A 82 6.47 16.90 5.12
C ALA A 82 7.31 17.17 6.37
N PHE A 83 7.73 16.11 7.07
CA PHE A 83 8.66 16.22 8.19
C PHE A 83 10.02 16.76 7.75
N TYR A 84 10.58 16.25 6.66
CA TYR A 84 11.85 16.71 6.12
C TYR A 84 11.83 18.20 5.79
N LEU A 85 10.85 18.65 5.00
CA LEU A 85 10.70 20.06 4.62
C LEU A 85 10.50 20.95 5.85
N ALA A 86 9.68 20.52 6.81
CA ALA A 86 9.51 21.23 8.08
C ALA A 86 10.79 21.32 8.92
N LYS A 87 11.81 20.50 8.65
CA LYS A 87 13.10 20.51 9.34
C LYS A 87 14.18 21.28 8.60
N THR A 88 14.14 21.33 7.27
CA THR A 88 15.20 21.92 6.45
C THR A 88 14.88 23.31 5.89
N THR A 89 13.62 23.65 5.63
CA THR A 89 13.24 24.97 5.08
C THR A 89 13.34 26.12 6.09
N GLU A 90 14.33 27.01 6.01
CA GLU A 90 14.59 28.06 7.02
C GLU A 90 13.41 29.02 7.32
N ALA A 91 12.47 29.18 6.38
CA ALA A 91 11.28 30.00 6.55
C ALA A 91 10.30 29.44 7.60
N GLU A 92 9.44 30.30 8.17
CA GLU A 92 8.36 29.89 9.09
C GLU A 92 7.17 29.26 8.34
N GLU A 93 7.47 28.50 7.28
CA GLU A 93 6.54 27.74 6.46
C GLU A 93 5.97 26.54 7.23
N VAL A 94 4.74 26.17 6.89
CA VAL A 94 4.03 25.09 7.55
C VAL A 94 3.78 23.98 6.54
N PHE A 95 4.47 22.86 6.73
CA PHE A 95 4.26 21.63 5.96
C PHE A 95 3.34 20.69 6.73
N VAL A 96 2.28 20.21 6.06
CA VAL A 96 1.27 19.32 6.61
C VAL A 96 1.10 18.10 5.70
N PRO A 97 1.37 16.89 6.19
CA PRO A 97 1.02 15.68 5.46
C PRO A 97 -0.48 15.42 5.57
N VAL A 98 -1.12 15.16 4.43
CA VAL A 98 -2.55 14.81 4.35
C VAL A 98 -2.68 13.45 3.69
N LEU A 99 -3.40 12.54 4.34
CA LEU A 99 -3.78 11.25 3.76
C LEU A 99 -4.99 11.48 2.87
N ASN A 100 -4.86 11.18 1.57
CA ASN A 100 -5.84 11.52 0.54
C ASN A 100 -7.05 10.56 0.49
N ILE A 101 -7.60 10.25 1.66
CA ILE A 101 -8.80 9.44 1.87
C ILE A 101 -9.60 10.04 3.03
N LYS A 102 -10.86 9.65 3.17
CA LYS A 102 -11.64 9.98 4.38
C LYS A 102 -11.07 9.23 5.58
N ARG A 103 -11.14 9.81 6.78
CA ARG A 103 -10.71 9.11 8.01
C ARG A 103 -11.35 7.73 8.17
N SER A 104 -12.63 7.61 7.81
CA SER A 104 -13.38 6.34 7.89
C SER A 104 -12.84 5.23 7.00
N GLU A 105 -11.97 5.54 6.04
CA GLU A 105 -11.40 4.59 5.09
C GLU A 105 -10.00 4.08 5.48
N LEU A 106 -9.35 4.67 6.49
CA LEU A 106 -8.07 4.17 6.98
C LEU A 106 -8.10 2.68 7.34
N PRO A 107 -9.17 2.14 8.00
CA PRO A 107 -9.23 0.71 8.31
C PRO A 107 -9.08 -0.22 7.10
N LEU A 108 -9.39 0.26 5.88
CA LEU A 108 -9.24 -0.55 4.66
C LEU A 108 -7.77 -0.83 4.31
N ARG A 109 -6.84 0.01 4.78
CA ARG A 109 -5.39 -0.08 4.53
C ARG A 109 -4.71 -0.77 5.71
N GLY A 110 -4.91 -2.09 5.79
CA GLY A 110 -4.49 -2.92 6.92
C GLY A 110 -2.98 -2.90 7.19
N ASP A 111 -2.18 -2.84 6.13
CA ASP A 111 -0.73 -2.61 6.18
C ASP A 111 -0.37 -1.26 6.80
N SER A 112 -1.00 -0.16 6.36
CA SER A 112 -0.81 1.17 6.94
C SER A 112 -1.20 1.22 8.42
N VAL A 113 -2.36 0.68 8.79
CA VAL A 113 -2.83 0.60 10.18
C VAL A 113 -1.86 -0.19 11.04
N PHE A 114 -1.49 -1.39 10.60
CA PHE A 114 -0.52 -2.23 11.28
C PHE A 114 0.81 -1.51 11.48
N PHE A 115 1.31 -0.84 10.43
CA PHE A 115 2.62 -0.22 10.50
C PHE A 115 2.63 0.96 11.48
N LEU A 116 1.61 1.83 11.41
CA LEU A 116 1.43 2.95 12.35
C LEU A 116 1.39 2.48 13.81
N GLN A 117 0.70 1.37 14.08
CA GLN A 117 0.67 0.75 15.42
C GLN A 117 2.05 0.23 15.82
N LYS A 118 2.74 -0.51 14.94
CA LYS A 118 4.08 -1.06 15.19
C LYS A 118 5.11 0.03 15.54
N ILE A 119 4.99 1.22 14.95
CA ILE A 119 5.88 2.36 15.22
C ILE A 119 5.32 3.36 16.25
N HIS A 120 4.19 3.07 16.87
CA HIS A 120 3.56 3.87 17.93
C HIS A 120 3.14 5.29 17.49
N ILE A 121 2.57 5.41 16.28
CA ILE A 121 1.94 6.65 15.79
C ILE A 121 0.41 6.49 15.90
N PRO A 122 -0.25 7.22 16.82
CA PRO A 122 -1.70 7.18 16.92
C PRO A 122 -2.37 7.80 15.69
N GLU A 123 -3.38 7.12 15.15
CA GLU A 123 -4.18 7.59 14.00
C GLU A 123 -4.84 8.96 14.25
N SER A 124 -5.09 9.31 15.52
CA SER A 124 -5.64 10.61 15.93
C SER A 124 -4.72 11.80 15.61
N LEU A 125 -3.44 11.53 15.34
CA LEU A 125 -2.46 12.55 14.95
C LEU A 125 -2.40 12.77 13.44
N LEU A 126 -2.97 11.87 12.64
CA LEU A 126 -3.00 12.00 11.18
C LEU A 126 -4.11 12.95 10.76
N ILE A 127 -3.95 13.59 9.60
CA ILE A 127 -4.91 14.50 8.98
C ILE A 127 -5.38 13.86 7.68
N PHE A 128 -6.70 13.82 7.50
CA PHE A 128 -7.35 13.18 6.37
C PHE A 128 -7.97 14.21 5.42
N ARG A 129 -8.29 13.77 4.21
CA ARG A 129 -8.84 14.63 3.14
C ARG A 129 -10.14 15.32 3.56
N ASP A 130 -10.95 14.66 4.38
CA ASP A 130 -12.23 15.15 4.90
C ASP A 130 -12.09 16.09 6.11
N GLU A 131 -10.88 16.34 6.59
CA GLU A 131 -10.60 17.20 7.75
C GLU A 131 -9.98 18.55 7.38
N ILE A 132 -9.65 18.73 6.09
CA ILE A 132 -9.01 19.93 5.55
C ILE A 132 -9.63 20.32 4.20
N ASP A 133 -10.14 21.54 4.12
CA ASP A 133 -10.73 22.07 2.89
C ASP A 133 -9.64 22.70 2.00
N LEU A 134 -9.04 21.88 1.14
CA LEU A 134 -7.99 22.34 0.21
C LEU A 134 -8.55 23.36 -0.80
N HIS A 135 -9.81 23.23 -1.22
CA HIS A 135 -10.40 24.19 -2.16
C HIS A 135 -10.59 25.55 -1.52
N ALA A 136 -11.09 25.63 -0.28
CA ALA A 136 -11.18 26.89 0.45
C ALA A 136 -9.79 27.53 0.67
N LEU A 137 -8.78 26.74 1.02
CA LEU A 137 -7.40 27.21 1.15
C LEU A 137 -6.84 27.76 -0.18
N HIS A 138 -7.13 27.08 -1.29
CA HIS A 138 -6.72 27.54 -2.62
C HIS A 138 -7.41 28.84 -3.02
N GLN A 139 -8.74 28.93 -2.82
CA GLN A 139 -9.50 30.16 -3.10
C GLN A 139 -9.04 31.35 -2.24
N ALA A 140 -8.54 31.08 -1.03
CA ALA A 140 -7.94 32.09 -0.16
C ALA A 140 -6.50 32.48 -0.56
N GLY A 141 -5.90 31.84 -1.57
CA GLY A 141 -4.50 32.05 -1.96
C GLY A 141 -3.49 31.54 -0.93
N GLN A 142 -3.90 30.58 -0.09
CA GLN A 142 -3.13 30.08 1.06
C GLN A 142 -2.65 28.64 0.89
N LEU A 143 -2.89 28.02 -0.27
CA LEU A 143 -2.50 26.63 -0.53
C LEU A 143 -1.27 26.55 -1.43
N THR A 144 -0.33 25.71 -1.03
CA THR A 144 0.69 25.13 -1.91
C THR A 144 0.64 23.62 -1.78
N LEU A 145 0.60 22.91 -2.90
CA LEU A 145 0.55 21.45 -2.95
C LEU A 145 1.91 20.87 -3.37
N ILE A 146 2.29 19.79 -2.70
CA ILE A 146 3.42 18.93 -3.06
C ILE A 146 2.84 17.53 -3.22
N LEU A 147 2.87 17.00 -4.44
CA LEU A 147 2.34 15.68 -4.73
C LEU A 147 3.45 14.65 -4.55
N VAL A 148 3.13 13.55 -3.87
CA VAL A 148 4.00 12.38 -3.74
C VAL A 148 3.27 11.15 -4.23
N ASP A 149 3.99 10.22 -4.86
CA ASP A 149 3.45 8.96 -5.38
C ASP A 149 2.30 9.15 -6.39
N HIS A 150 2.19 10.38 -6.91
CA HIS A 150 1.42 10.74 -8.09
C HIS A 150 1.82 12.07 -8.70
N HIS A 151 1.52 12.22 -9.99
CA HIS A 151 1.80 13.43 -10.76
C HIS A 151 0.55 14.10 -11.36
N ALA A 152 -0.64 13.51 -11.18
CA ALA A 152 -1.89 14.02 -11.75
C ALA A 152 -3.01 13.98 -10.70
N LEU A 153 -3.68 15.11 -10.51
CA LEU A 153 -4.83 15.22 -9.60
C LEU A 153 -6.09 14.58 -10.23
N PRO A 154 -6.99 14.01 -9.42
CA PRO A 154 -8.30 13.58 -9.91
C PRO A 154 -9.11 14.77 -10.43
N ARG A 155 -10.13 14.49 -11.25
CA ARG A 155 -10.98 15.54 -11.85
C ARG A 155 -11.67 16.41 -10.79
N SER A 156 -12.06 15.83 -9.66
CA SER A 156 -12.61 16.57 -8.52
C SER A 156 -11.68 17.65 -7.98
N ASP A 157 -10.37 17.48 -8.19
CA ASP A 157 -9.31 18.36 -7.70
C ASP A 157 -8.62 19.14 -8.83
N ALA A 158 -9.17 19.13 -10.05
CA ALA A 158 -8.59 19.85 -11.19
C ALA A 158 -8.38 21.35 -10.91
N ALA A 159 -9.27 21.97 -10.13
CA ALA A 159 -9.13 23.37 -9.72
C ALA A 159 -7.90 23.64 -8.82
N LEU A 160 -7.29 22.62 -8.24
CA LEU A 160 -6.11 22.75 -7.37
C LEU A 160 -4.79 22.63 -8.14
N GLU A 161 -4.83 22.36 -9.46
CA GLU A 161 -3.63 22.13 -10.28
C GLU A 161 -2.66 23.31 -10.24
N GLU A 162 -3.17 24.55 -10.24
CA GLU A 162 -2.37 25.77 -10.13
C GLU A 162 -1.67 25.92 -8.77
N ALA A 163 -2.14 25.23 -7.73
CA ALA A 163 -1.51 25.24 -6.41
C ALA A 163 -0.35 24.25 -6.30
N VAL A 164 -0.17 23.33 -7.28
CA VAL A 164 0.89 22.33 -7.25
C VAL A 164 2.24 22.97 -7.56
N ALA A 165 3.14 22.95 -6.59
CA ALA A 165 4.48 23.52 -6.70
C ALA A 165 5.55 22.46 -6.96
N GLU A 166 5.32 21.22 -6.54
CA GLU A 166 6.29 20.13 -6.67
C GLU A 166 5.60 18.77 -6.80
N VAL A 167 6.20 17.88 -7.59
CA VAL A 167 5.79 16.49 -7.76
C VAL A 167 6.99 15.58 -7.54
N ILE A 168 6.82 14.54 -6.73
CA ILE A 168 7.73 13.40 -6.61
C ILE A 168 6.93 12.14 -6.92
N ASP A 169 7.21 11.49 -8.04
CA ASP A 169 6.51 10.25 -8.43
C ASP A 169 7.52 9.26 -9.00
N HIS A 170 7.21 7.97 -8.92
CA HIS A 170 8.04 6.91 -9.46
C HIS A 170 7.41 6.20 -10.67
N ARG A 171 6.21 6.63 -11.06
CA ARG A 171 5.44 6.06 -12.18
C ARG A 171 5.80 6.74 -13.50
N PRO A 172 5.68 6.04 -14.65
CA PRO A 172 5.91 6.64 -15.96
C PRO A 172 5.05 7.89 -16.18
N ILE A 173 5.66 8.99 -16.62
CA ILE A 173 4.93 10.22 -16.95
C ILE A 173 4.22 10.05 -18.29
N GLU A 174 2.91 10.26 -18.29
CA GLU A 174 2.17 10.63 -19.50
C GLU A 174 2.18 12.17 -19.61
N GLN A 175 3.00 12.74 -20.51
CA GLN A 175 3.29 14.19 -20.60
C GLN A 175 2.07 15.13 -20.66
N LYS A 176 0.87 14.62 -20.93
CA LYS A 176 -0.37 15.42 -21.03
C LYS A 176 -1.01 15.76 -19.68
N CYS A 177 -0.56 15.12 -18.59
CA CYS A 177 -1.27 15.16 -17.29
C CYS A 177 -0.43 15.79 -16.16
N CYS A 178 0.70 16.41 -16.46
CA CYS A 178 1.57 16.99 -15.44
C CYS A 178 1.26 18.47 -15.17
N PRO A 179 1.16 18.87 -13.89
CA PRO A 179 1.02 20.27 -13.51
C PRO A 179 2.26 21.09 -13.93
N PRO A 180 2.11 22.40 -14.19
CA PRO A 180 3.19 23.28 -14.64
C PRO A 180 4.15 23.65 -13.48
N CYS A 181 4.85 22.66 -12.93
CA CYS A 181 5.66 22.79 -11.72
C CYS A 181 6.97 21.98 -11.79
N HIS A 182 7.74 21.97 -10.69
CA HIS A 182 8.93 21.12 -10.61
C HIS A 182 8.52 19.65 -10.44
N VAL A 183 8.84 18.83 -11.44
CA VAL A 183 8.50 17.41 -11.47
C VAL A 183 9.78 16.57 -11.37
N SER A 184 9.90 15.81 -10.28
CA SER A 184 10.95 14.80 -10.08
C SER A 184 10.33 13.43 -10.25
N VAL A 185 10.58 12.81 -11.41
CA VAL A 185 10.12 11.44 -11.68
C VAL A 185 11.26 10.56 -12.10
N GLU A 186 11.36 9.41 -11.45
CA GLU A 186 12.33 8.38 -11.76
C GLU A 186 11.71 7.01 -11.53
N LEU A 187 11.91 6.10 -12.49
CA LEU A 187 11.39 4.74 -12.39
C LEU A 187 12.17 3.97 -11.32
N VAL A 188 11.57 3.84 -10.14
CA VAL A 188 12.06 3.06 -8.99
C VAL A 188 10.95 2.19 -8.42
N GLY A 189 11.28 1.26 -7.52
CA GLY A 189 10.31 0.33 -6.96
C GLY A 189 9.28 0.98 -6.01
N SER A 190 9.64 2.11 -5.40
CA SER A 190 8.79 2.86 -4.44
C SER A 190 9.07 4.36 -4.50
N CYS A 191 8.03 5.20 -4.39
CA CYS A 191 8.18 6.64 -4.20
C CYS A 191 8.94 6.97 -2.90
N ALA A 192 8.77 6.17 -1.85
CA ALA A 192 9.51 6.32 -0.60
C ALA A 192 11.03 6.21 -0.80
N THR A 193 11.51 5.56 -1.85
CA THR A 193 12.93 5.57 -2.25
C THR A 193 13.40 6.96 -2.63
N LEU A 194 12.61 7.69 -3.43
CA LEU A 194 12.94 9.06 -3.86
C LEU A 194 12.93 10.03 -2.67
N VAL A 195 11.96 9.88 -1.77
CA VAL A 195 11.90 10.65 -0.51
C VAL A 195 13.10 10.33 0.38
N THR A 196 13.46 9.04 0.52
CA THR A 196 14.63 8.61 1.29
C THR A 196 15.91 9.19 0.73
N GLU A 197 16.11 9.11 -0.59
CA GLU A 197 17.28 9.67 -1.26
C GLU A 197 17.41 11.17 -1.00
N ARG A 198 16.32 11.93 -1.14
CA ARG A 198 16.31 13.37 -0.87
C ARG A 198 16.70 13.70 0.57
N ILE A 199 16.21 12.94 1.53
CA ILE A 199 16.58 13.12 2.95
C ILE A 199 18.06 12.81 3.15
N LEU A 200 18.55 11.69 2.63
CA LEU A 200 19.93 11.24 2.78
C LEU A 200 20.94 12.19 2.12
N GLN A 201 20.58 12.82 1.00
CA GLN A 201 21.42 13.79 0.30
C GLN A 201 21.39 15.17 0.95
N GLY A 202 20.26 15.57 1.53
CA GLY A 202 20.07 16.92 2.07
C GLY A 202 20.40 17.06 3.55
N ALA A 203 19.78 16.25 4.40
CA ALA A 203 19.87 16.39 5.86
C ALA A 203 19.65 15.03 6.55
N PRO A 204 20.54 14.04 6.39
CA PRO A 204 20.38 12.69 6.95
C PRO A 204 20.22 12.69 8.48
N GLU A 205 20.76 13.68 9.17
CA GLU A 205 20.70 13.83 10.63
C GLU A 205 19.29 14.07 11.18
N ILE A 206 18.31 14.42 10.32
CA ILE A 206 16.92 14.55 10.77
C ILE A 206 16.22 13.21 10.94
N LEU A 207 16.74 12.16 10.29
CA LEU A 207 16.18 10.83 10.39
C LEU A 207 16.24 10.39 11.84
N ASP A 208 15.10 9.95 12.36
CA ASP A 208 15.02 9.18 13.58
C ASP A 208 14.59 7.74 13.27
N ARG A 209 14.66 6.89 14.28
CA ARG A 209 14.28 5.49 14.18
C ARG A 209 12.87 5.29 13.62
N GLN A 210 11.92 6.18 13.92
CA GLN A 210 10.54 6.04 13.44
C GLN A 210 10.47 6.35 11.94
N THR A 211 11.10 7.44 11.48
CA THR A 211 11.14 7.78 10.04
C THR A 211 11.93 6.75 9.24
N ALA A 212 13.06 6.27 9.78
CA ALA A 212 13.87 5.25 9.12
C ALA A 212 13.10 3.93 9.01
N ALA A 213 12.40 3.51 10.07
CA ALA A 213 11.57 2.31 10.03
C ALA A 213 10.46 2.43 8.99
N LEU A 214 9.73 3.55 8.96
CA LEU A 214 8.68 3.81 7.97
C LEU A 214 9.20 3.69 6.53
N LEU A 215 10.28 4.42 6.22
CA LEU A 215 10.88 4.41 4.88
C LEU A 215 11.38 3.01 4.52
N HIS A 216 12.12 2.36 5.41
CA HIS A 216 12.65 1.01 5.21
C HIS A 216 11.55 -0.02 4.93
N GLY A 217 10.55 -0.14 5.81
CA GLY A 217 9.50 -1.14 5.65
C GLY A 217 8.64 -0.91 4.40
N THR A 218 8.42 0.34 4.02
CA THR A 218 7.66 0.71 2.82
C THR A 218 8.41 0.32 1.55
N ILE A 219 9.68 0.71 1.44
CA ILE A 219 10.52 0.34 0.29
C ILE A 219 10.63 -1.19 0.20
N ILE A 220 10.82 -1.88 1.33
CA ILE A 220 10.88 -3.36 1.36
C ILE A 220 9.58 -3.99 0.88
N LEU A 221 8.41 -3.48 1.30
CA LEU A 221 7.11 -3.98 0.85
C LEU A 221 6.93 -3.79 -0.65
N ASP A 222 7.13 -2.57 -1.14
CA ASP A 222 6.89 -2.26 -2.55
C ASP A 222 7.91 -2.89 -3.48
N CYS A 223 9.17 -3.00 -3.07
CA CYS A 223 10.19 -3.72 -3.81
C CYS A 223 10.14 -5.25 -3.64
N VAL A 224 9.11 -5.77 -2.98
CA VAL A 224 8.88 -7.21 -2.74
C VAL A 224 10.11 -7.90 -2.16
N ASN A 225 10.60 -7.35 -1.03
CA ASN A 225 11.81 -7.81 -0.34
C ASN A 225 13.07 -7.83 -1.22
N MET A 226 13.13 -6.96 -2.23
CA MET A 226 14.24 -6.89 -3.20
C MET A 226 14.42 -8.20 -4.00
N ASP A 227 13.34 -8.97 -4.21
CA ASP A 227 13.41 -10.24 -4.94
C ASP A 227 13.81 -10.01 -6.40
N LEU A 228 15.01 -10.49 -6.76
CA LEU A 228 15.58 -10.41 -8.10
C LEU A 228 14.74 -11.15 -9.15
N LYS A 229 13.94 -12.14 -8.76
CA LYS A 229 13.05 -12.88 -9.67
C LYS A 229 11.85 -12.06 -10.09
N ILE A 230 11.35 -11.19 -9.21
CA ILE A 230 10.22 -10.30 -9.49
C ILE A 230 10.72 -9.05 -10.23
N GLY A 231 11.94 -8.59 -9.93
CA GLY A 231 12.59 -7.52 -10.69
C GLY A 231 11.98 -6.12 -10.48
N LYS A 232 11.14 -5.93 -9.45
CA LYS A 232 10.53 -4.63 -9.14
C LYS A 232 11.51 -3.64 -8.50
N ALA A 233 12.54 -4.14 -7.81
CA ALA A 233 13.56 -3.33 -7.15
C ALA A 233 14.62 -2.82 -8.13
N THR A 234 14.99 -1.54 -8.01
CA THR A 234 16.12 -0.95 -8.70
C THR A 234 17.36 -0.89 -7.80
N LEU A 235 18.50 -0.54 -8.39
CA LEU A 235 19.73 -0.29 -7.63
C LEU A 235 19.55 0.87 -6.62
N LYS A 236 18.73 1.87 -6.94
CA LYS A 236 18.48 3.00 -6.05
C LYS A 236 17.69 2.57 -4.80
N ASP A 237 16.68 1.72 -4.97
CA ASP A 237 15.91 1.15 -3.86
C ASP A 237 16.84 0.39 -2.90
N LYS A 238 17.68 -0.48 -3.46
CA LYS A 238 18.68 -1.25 -2.69
C LYS A 238 19.65 -0.34 -1.93
N ASN A 239 20.20 0.66 -2.59
CA ASN A 239 21.15 1.60 -1.98
C ASN A 239 20.52 2.42 -0.84
N CYS A 240 19.25 2.82 -0.98
CA CYS A 240 18.53 3.56 0.07
C CYS A 240 18.29 2.67 1.29
N VAL A 241 17.84 1.44 1.09
CA VAL A 241 17.65 0.47 2.17
C VAL A 241 18.94 0.18 2.91
N GLU A 242 20.04 -0.12 2.20
CA GLU A 242 21.35 -0.40 2.82
C GLU A 242 21.87 0.80 3.63
N LYS A 243 21.64 2.03 3.17
CA LYS A 243 22.00 3.24 3.93
C LYS A 243 21.15 3.41 5.19
N LEU A 244 19.84 3.14 5.11
CA LEU A 244 18.96 3.19 6.29
C LEU A 244 19.40 2.15 7.34
N GLU A 245 19.72 0.93 6.92
CA GLU A 245 20.21 -0.14 7.80
C GLU A 245 21.57 0.19 8.42
N ALA A 246 22.47 0.80 7.67
CA ALA A 246 23.77 1.25 8.20
C ALA A 246 23.63 2.36 9.25
N LEU A 247 22.68 3.29 9.06
CA LEU A 247 22.40 4.38 10.01
C LEU A 247 21.60 3.91 11.23
N PHE A 248 20.75 2.90 11.06
CA PHE A 248 19.84 2.37 12.07
C PHE A 248 19.93 0.83 12.12
N PRO A 249 20.97 0.26 12.76
CA PRO A 249 21.24 -1.18 12.76
C PRO A 249 20.23 -2.01 13.55
N ASP A 250 19.30 -1.36 14.28
CA ASP A 250 18.22 -1.97 15.04
C ASP A 250 16.86 -1.92 14.30
N LEU A 251 16.88 -1.60 13.01
CA LEU A 251 15.74 -1.80 12.12
C LEU A 251 15.40 -3.29 12.01
N PRO A 252 14.12 -3.64 11.77
CA PRO A 252 13.73 -5.03 11.59
C PRO A 252 14.42 -5.66 10.38
N GLU A 253 14.67 -6.96 10.44
CA GLU A 253 15.11 -7.75 9.30
C GLU A 253 14.11 -7.61 8.12
N ARG A 254 14.66 -7.56 6.89
CA ARG A 254 13.87 -7.28 5.68
C ARG A 254 12.72 -8.27 5.49
N SER A 255 12.98 -9.57 5.64
CA SER A 255 11.96 -10.61 5.53
C SER A 255 10.88 -10.49 6.61
N ASP A 256 11.26 -10.21 7.85
CA ASP A 256 10.31 -10.10 8.96
C ASP A 256 9.33 -8.92 8.76
N ILE A 257 9.85 -7.76 8.32
CA ILE A 257 9.00 -6.61 8.05
C ILE A 257 8.16 -6.81 6.78
N PHE A 258 8.72 -7.42 5.73
CA PHE A 258 8.01 -7.77 4.51
C PHE A 258 6.83 -8.69 4.82
N ASP A 259 7.07 -9.84 5.47
CA ASP A 259 6.04 -10.83 5.79
C ASP A 259 4.95 -10.24 6.69
N SER A 260 5.34 -9.43 7.68
CA SER A 260 4.41 -8.76 8.58
C SER A 260 3.48 -7.79 7.84
N LEU A 261 4.05 -6.93 6.98
CA LEU A 261 3.28 -5.95 6.21
C LEU A 261 2.41 -6.64 5.16
N GLN A 262 2.96 -7.65 4.48
CA GLN A 262 2.25 -8.43 3.47
C GLN A 262 1.05 -9.16 4.07
N LYS A 263 1.22 -9.75 5.27
CA LYS A 263 0.12 -10.36 6.02
C LYS A 263 -0.94 -9.33 6.41
N ALA A 264 -0.55 -8.18 6.94
CA ALA A 264 -1.47 -7.13 7.35
C ALA A 264 -2.24 -6.53 6.16
N LYS A 265 -1.60 -6.43 4.98
CA LYS A 265 -2.23 -5.95 3.74
C LYS A 265 -3.47 -6.76 3.36
N PHE A 266 -3.40 -8.09 3.53
CA PHE A 266 -4.48 -9.02 3.18
C PHE A 266 -5.36 -9.43 4.36
N ASP A 267 -5.04 -9.01 5.58
CA ASP A 267 -5.86 -9.30 6.75
C ASP A 267 -7.20 -8.53 6.68
N VAL A 268 -8.30 -9.27 6.85
CA VAL A 268 -9.67 -8.78 6.85
C VAL A 268 -10.39 -9.03 8.18
N SER A 269 -9.72 -9.63 9.16
CA SER A 269 -10.33 -10.10 10.42
C SER A 269 -10.95 -8.97 11.26
N GLY A 270 -10.45 -7.74 11.12
CA GLY A 270 -10.96 -6.54 11.79
C GLY A 270 -11.98 -5.72 10.99
N LEU A 271 -12.35 -6.15 9.78
CA LEU A 271 -13.21 -5.37 8.89
C LEU A 271 -14.68 -5.77 9.01
N THR A 272 -15.56 -4.77 8.94
CA THR A 272 -16.99 -5.01 8.71
C THR A 272 -17.23 -5.54 7.30
N THR A 273 -18.39 -6.16 7.05
CA THR A 273 -18.75 -6.64 5.71
C THR A 273 -18.72 -5.55 4.64
N GLU A 274 -19.17 -4.33 4.98
CA GLU A 274 -19.08 -3.18 4.08
C GLU A 274 -17.62 -2.84 3.76
N GLN A 275 -16.76 -2.80 4.78
CA GLN A 275 -15.34 -2.51 4.61
C GLN A 275 -14.63 -3.59 3.79
N MET A 276 -14.95 -4.87 3.98
CA MET A 276 -14.41 -5.96 3.15
C MET A 276 -14.75 -5.77 1.67
N LEU A 277 -15.99 -5.40 1.35
CA LEU A 277 -16.41 -5.11 -0.03
C LEU A 277 -15.71 -3.88 -0.62
N ARG A 278 -15.40 -2.88 0.21
CA ARG A 278 -14.72 -1.64 -0.22
C ARG A 278 -13.21 -1.77 -0.35
N LYS A 279 -12.58 -2.71 0.37
CA LYS A 279 -11.11 -2.81 0.49
C LYS A 279 -10.40 -2.93 -0.86
N ASP A 280 -10.90 -3.78 -1.74
CA ASP A 280 -10.39 -3.97 -3.10
C ASP A 280 -11.55 -3.86 -4.09
N GLN A 281 -12.15 -2.67 -4.10
CA GLN A 281 -13.24 -2.31 -4.98
C GLN A 281 -12.69 -1.63 -6.24
N LYS A 282 -13.21 -2.00 -7.40
CA LYS A 282 -13.08 -1.25 -8.65
C LYS A 282 -14.45 -0.82 -9.13
N THR A 283 -14.54 0.41 -9.59
CA THR A 283 -15.78 0.96 -10.15
C THR A 283 -15.55 1.23 -11.63
N ILE A 284 -16.50 0.91 -12.49
CA ILE A 284 -16.49 1.29 -13.90
C ILE A 284 -17.81 1.95 -14.24
N SER A 285 -17.77 3.03 -15.01
CA SER A 285 -18.96 3.75 -15.43
C SER A 285 -18.95 3.99 -16.94
N ARG A 286 -20.03 3.60 -17.63
CA ARG A 286 -20.21 3.85 -19.07
C ARG A 286 -21.69 4.01 -19.40
N GLN A 287 -22.03 5.07 -20.12
CA GLN A 287 -23.39 5.32 -20.65
C GLN A 287 -24.51 5.21 -19.58
N GLY A 288 -24.28 5.76 -18.39
CA GLY A 288 -25.25 5.72 -17.29
C GLY A 288 -25.30 4.40 -16.50
N ILE A 289 -24.53 3.38 -16.89
CA ILE A 289 -24.36 2.15 -16.12
C ILE A 289 -23.10 2.28 -15.26
N LYS A 290 -23.25 2.12 -13.94
CA LYS A 290 -22.15 2.06 -12.97
C LYS A 290 -22.06 0.63 -12.43
N MET A 291 -20.94 -0.05 -12.69
CA MET A 291 -20.65 -1.38 -12.18
C MET A 291 -19.55 -1.28 -11.12
N VAL A 292 -19.70 -2.06 -10.06
CA VAL A 292 -18.74 -2.16 -8.97
C VAL A 292 -18.33 -3.62 -8.84
N ILE A 293 -17.03 -3.86 -8.79
CA ILE A 293 -16.42 -5.18 -8.62
C ILE A 293 -15.60 -5.14 -7.34
N SER A 294 -15.89 -6.02 -6.39
CA SER A 294 -15.15 -6.14 -5.13
C SER A 294 -14.41 -7.47 -5.11
N ALA A 295 -13.11 -7.44 -4.84
CA ALA A 295 -12.32 -8.64 -4.56
C ALA A 295 -12.25 -8.88 -3.05
N ILE A 296 -12.58 -10.10 -2.62
CA ILE A 296 -12.44 -10.54 -1.23
C ILE A 296 -11.46 -11.70 -1.21
N TYR A 297 -10.37 -11.53 -0.48
CA TYR A 297 -9.37 -12.56 -0.29
C TYR A 297 -9.88 -13.56 0.76
N MET A 298 -10.11 -14.79 0.33
CA MET A 298 -10.51 -15.91 1.18
C MET A 298 -9.59 -17.10 0.88
N ASP A 299 -9.31 -17.92 1.90
CA ASP A 299 -8.53 -19.14 1.70
C ASP A 299 -9.26 -20.09 0.74
N LEU A 300 -8.55 -20.60 -0.28
CA LEU A 300 -9.07 -21.52 -1.29
C LEU A 300 -9.69 -22.78 -0.68
N GLU A 301 -9.24 -23.19 0.49
CA GLU A 301 -9.80 -24.31 1.24
C GLU A 301 -11.25 -24.06 1.66
N ILE A 302 -11.62 -22.82 1.97
CA ILE A 302 -13.01 -22.43 2.28
C ILE A 302 -13.90 -22.63 1.06
N CYS A 303 -13.44 -22.22 -0.13
CA CYS A 303 -14.17 -22.45 -1.38
C CYS A 303 -14.38 -23.96 -1.62
N GLY A 304 -13.33 -24.76 -1.44
CA GLY A 304 -13.41 -26.21 -1.59
C GLY A 304 -14.32 -26.90 -0.56
N VAL A 305 -14.34 -26.41 0.69
CA VAL A 305 -15.25 -26.90 1.74
C VAL A 305 -16.70 -26.63 1.38
N LEU A 306 -16.99 -25.44 0.86
CA LEU A 306 -18.34 -25.06 0.42
C LEU A 306 -18.79 -25.93 -0.76
N GLU A 307 -17.93 -26.15 -1.75
CA GLU A 307 -18.20 -27.03 -2.90
C GLU A 307 -18.47 -28.48 -2.50
N ARG A 308 -17.72 -28.99 -1.51
CA ARG A 308 -17.82 -30.40 -1.06
C ARG A 308 -18.82 -30.62 0.07
N SER A 309 -19.49 -29.57 0.56
CA SER A 309 -20.38 -29.69 1.71
C SER A 309 -21.60 -30.56 1.40
N SER A 310 -21.71 -31.67 2.11
CA SER A 310 -22.83 -32.61 2.02
C SER A 310 -23.83 -32.48 3.17
N SER A 311 -23.49 -31.77 4.26
CA SER A 311 -24.34 -31.66 5.45
C SER A 311 -24.13 -30.36 6.24
N PRO A 312 -24.90 -29.29 5.99
CA PRO A 312 -26.01 -29.19 5.06
C PRO A 312 -25.56 -29.07 3.59
N SER A 313 -26.15 -29.89 2.72
CA SER A 313 -25.85 -29.87 1.29
C SER A 313 -26.28 -28.57 0.62
N LEU A 314 -25.31 -27.81 0.11
CA LEU A 314 -25.54 -26.52 -0.56
C LEU A 314 -26.08 -26.67 -1.99
N ASN A 315 -25.90 -27.84 -2.61
CA ASN A 315 -26.23 -28.11 -4.01
C ASN A 315 -25.67 -27.03 -4.96
N LEU A 316 -24.38 -26.69 -4.79
CA LEU A 316 -23.72 -25.71 -5.64
C LEU A 316 -23.56 -26.29 -7.05
N THR A 317 -24.19 -25.69 -8.04
CA THR A 317 -23.98 -26.03 -9.45
C THR A 317 -23.18 -24.93 -10.12
N PRO A 318 -22.06 -25.23 -10.81
CA PRO A 318 -21.28 -24.23 -11.53
C PRO A 318 -22.19 -23.46 -12.50
N ALA A 319 -22.19 -22.13 -12.37
CA ALA A 319 -22.79 -21.26 -13.35
C ALA A 319 -21.77 -21.01 -14.47
N PRO A 320 -22.20 -21.04 -15.74
CA PRO A 320 -21.30 -20.79 -16.86
C PRO A 320 -20.70 -19.40 -16.74
N SER A 321 -19.37 -19.36 -16.67
CA SER A 321 -18.60 -18.13 -16.65
C SER A 321 -17.85 -18.02 -17.97
N ILE A 322 -17.95 -16.86 -18.61
CA ILE A 322 -17.16 -16.51 -19.79
C ILE A 322 -15.69 -16.21 -19.43
N HIS A 323 -15.34 -16.20 -18.15
CA HIS A 323 -14.01 -15.90 -17.66
C HIS A 323 -13.37 -17.16 -17.04
N PRO A 324 -12.19 -17.59 -17.50
CA PRO A 324 -11.57 -18.85 -17.09
C PRO A 324 -11.17 -18.90 -15.62
N ASN A 325 -11.01 -17.74 -14.96
CA ASN A 325 -10.59 -17.62 -13.56
C ASN A 325 -11.73 -17.22 -12.61
N LEU A 326 -12.97 -17.14 -13.10
CA LEU A 326 -14.15 -16.81 -12.29
C LEU A 326 -15.06 -18.03 -12.23
N GLN A 327 -15.20 -18.60 -11.03
CA GLN A 327 -16.10 -19.71 -10.79
C GLN A 327 -17.31 -19.22 -10.00
N ALA A 328 -18.46 -19.21 -10.65
CA ALA A 328 -19.73 -18.84 -10.04
C ALA A 328 -20.54 -20.10 -9.76
N TYR A 329 -21.37 -20.07 -8.73
CA TYR A 329 -22.23 -21.18 -8.35
C TYR A 329 -23.67 -20.71 -8.15
N LEU A 330 -24.62 -21.50 -8.64
CA LEU A 330 -26.02 -21.42 -8.22
C LEU A 330 -26.18 -22.30 -6.98
N GLN A 331 -26.65 -21.72 -5.88
CA GLN A 331 -26.97 -22.49 -4.68
C GLN A 331 -28.35 -23.15 -4.85
N GLY A 332 -28.36 -24.44 -5.19
CA GLY A 332 -29.60 -25.19 -5.39
C GLY A 332 -30.42 -25.37 -4.11
N ASN A 333 -29.79 -25.38 -2.94
CA ASN A 333 -30.48 -25.44 -1.65
C ASN A 333 -30.69 -24.03 -1.08
N THR A 334 -31.74 -23.35 -1.56
CA THR A 334 -32.09 -21.97 -1.18
C THR A 334 -32.59 -21.82 0.25
N GLN A 335 -32.84 -22.93 0.96
CA GLN A 335 -33.27 -22.94 2.37
C GLN A 335 -32.09 -22.89 3.36
N ILE A 336 -30.85 -22.97 2.84
CA ILE A 336 -29.64 -22.82 3.65
C ILE A 336 -29.22 -21.36 3.63
N PHE A 337 -29.50 -20.70 4.75
CA PHE A 337 -29.07 -19.33 5.01
C PHE A 337 -27.82 -19.32 5.91
N ARG A 338 -27.21 -18.14 6.10
CA ARG A 338 -25.99 -17.92 6.91
C ARG A 338 -25.93 -18.71 8.23
N LYS A 339 -27.07 -18.86 8.94
CA LYS A 339 -27.15 -19.58 10.24
C LYS A 339 -26.79 -21.07 10.16
N LYS A 340 -27.04 -21.72 9.02
CA LYS A 340 -26.69 -23.13 8.78
C LYS A 340 -25.34 -23.29 8.05
N LEU A 341 -24.88 -22.24 7.38
CA LEU A 341 -23.57 -22.18 6.71
C LEU A 341 -22.41 -21.95 7.69
N LEU A 342 -22.63 -21.15 8.73
CA LEU A 342 -21.61 -20.81 9.73
C LEU A 342 -21.04 -22.04 10.46
N PRO A 343 -21.86 -23.00 10.95
CA PRO A 343 -21.34 -24.20 11.61
C PRO A 343 -20.45 -25.08 10.72
N LEU A 344 -20.76 -25.18 9.42
CA LEU A 344 -19.92 -25.91 8.45
C LEU A 344 -18.52 -25.30 8.32
N LEU A 345 -18.48 -23.98 8.18
CA LEU A 345 -17.23 -23.25 8.05
C LEU A 345 -16.43 -23.34 9.35
N GLN A 346 -17.10 -23.31 10.51
CA GLN A 346 -16.47 -23.49 11.82
C GLN A 346 -15.87 -24.90 11.99
N GLU A 347 -16.59 -25.94 11.58
CA GLU A 347 -16.10 -27.33 11.61
C GLU A 347 -14.88 -27.50 10.71
N ALA A 348 -14.94 -26.98 9.47
CA ALA A 348 -13.82 -27.06 8.54
C ALA A 348 -12.58 -26.29 9.02
N LEU A 349 -12.75 -25.10 9.60
CA LEU A 349 -11.66 -24.32 10.18
C LEU A 349 -11.05 -25.00 11.43
N SER A 350 -11.88 -25.70 12.21
CA SER A 350 -11.42 -26.47 13.39
C SER A 350 -10.61 -27.68 12.95
N ALA A 351 -11.11 -28.46 12.00
CA ALA A 351 -10.39 -29.60 11.42
C ALA A 351 -9.05 -29.19 10.77
N TYR A 352 -9.01 -28.03 10.13
CA TYR A 352 -7.77 -27.47 9.59
C TYR A 352 -6.75 -27.11 10.68
N SER A 353 -7.22 -26.46 11.76
CA SER A 353 -6.37 -26.07 12.89
C SER A 353 -5.79 -27.28 13.63
N ASP A 354 -6.60 -28.33 13.80
CA ASP A 354 -6.18 -29.60 14.39
C ASP A 354 -5.12 -30.32 13.54
N SER A 355 -5.22 -30.24 12.21
CA SER A 355 -4.24 -30.83 11.29
C SER A 355 -2.85 -30.17 11.38
N LYS A 356 -2.81 -28.86 11.67
CA LYS A 356 -1.56 -28.10 11.87
C LYS A 356 -0.96 -28.26 13.26
N ALA A 357 -1.71 -28.76 14.25
CA ALA A 357 -1.27 -28.89 15.64
C ALA A 357 -0.53 -30.21 15.94
N THR A 358 -0.51 -31.17 15.02
CA THR A 358 0.21 -32.44 15.20
C THR A 358 1.72 -32.30 14.95
N PRO A 359 2.60 -32.52 15.95
CA PRO A 359 4.03 -32.65 15.71
C PRO A 359 4.31 -34.04 15.11
N SER A 360 5.01 -34.08 13.99
CA SER A 360 5.52 -35.32 13.40
C SER A 360 6.57 -35.96 14.33
N GLY A 361 6.18 -37.01 15.05
CA GLY A 361 7.03 -37.82 15.93
C GLY A 361 6.74 -39.32 15.80
N GLN A 362 7.68 -40.01 15.13
CA GLN A 362 8.06 -41.43 15.10
C GLN A 362 7.25 -42.52 15.85
N HIS A 363 7.03 -43.66 15.16
CA HIS A 363 7.34 -45.06 15.57
C HIS A 363 7.06 -45.99 14.34
N GLU A 364 8.06 -46.60 13.69
CA GLU A 364 8.76 -47.88 13.98
C GLU A 364 7.99 -49.18 13.64
N THR A 365 8.48 -49.82 12.55
CA THR A 365 8.83 -51.24 12.33
C THR A 365 7.97 -52.41 12.82
N ALA A 366 7.57 -53.29 11.88
CA ALA A 366 7.96 -54.72 11.80
C ALA A 366 7.24 -55.43 10.61
N GLY A 367 7.96 -55.85 9.56
CA GLY A 367 8.11 -57.27 9.16
C GLY A 367 7.16 -57.69 8.01
N VAL A 368 7.45 -58.53 7.00
CA VAL A 368 8.49 -59.52 6.71
C VAL A 368 8.46 -59.85 5.18
N SER A 369 9.65 -60.01 4.60
CA SER A 369 10.16 -60.73 3.40
C SER A 369 9.28 -61.26 2.24
N GLY A 370 9.85 -61.19 1.02
CA GLY A 370 9.67 -62.18 -0.06
C GLY A 370 10.31 -61.78 -1.41
N GLU A 371 11.46 -62.36 -1.73
CA GLU A 371 12.28 -62.17 -2.96
C GLU A 371 11.60 -62.68 -4.26
N GLN A 372 11.94 -62.10 -5.44
CA GLN A 372 12.71 -62.77 -6.52
C GLN A 372 12.56 -62.16 -7.96
N VAL A 373 13.74 -61.95 -8.57
CA VAL A 373 14.16 -62.29 -9.96
C VAL A 373 14.03 -61.25 -11.09
N ASP A 374 15.22 -60.88 -11.60
CA ASP A 374 15.54 -60.21 -12.86
C ASP A 374 15.07 -60.96 -14.11
N LYS A 375 14.73 -60.21 -15.16
CA LYS A 375 15.10 -60.52 -16.56
C LYS A 375 14.84 -59.33 -17.50
N GLU A 376 15.92 -58.81 -18.07
CA GLU A 376 15.93 -57.96 -19.28
C GLU A 376 15.35 -58.71 -20.49
N LEU A 377 14.71 -57.97 -21.40
CA LEU A 377 14.94 -58.03 -22.85
C LEU A 377 14.19 -56.89 -23.58
N ASP A 378 15.02 -56.01 -24.14
CA ASP A 378 14.95 -55.12 -25.31
C ASP A 378 13.67 -55.00 -26.18
N GLY A 379 13.39 -53.79 -26.65
CA GLY A 379 12.29 -53.52 -27.60
C GLY A 379 11.92 -52.05 -27.84
N ALA A 380 12.84 -51.29 -28.44
CA ALA A 380 12.65 -50.12 -29.32
C ALA A 380 11.35 -49.26 -29.20
N GLY A 381 11.53 -48.02 -28.74
CA GLY A 381 10.58 -46.91 -28.89
C GLY A 381 11.30 -45.58 -28.71
N ALA A 382 12.01 -45.17 -29.76
CA ALA A 382 12.86 -43.99 -29.76
C ALA A 382 12.07 -42.67 -29.88
N LEU A 383 12.73 -41.62 -29.39
CA LEU A 383 12.64 -40.19 -29.76
C LEU A 383 11.64 -39.32 -28.97
N LEU A 384 11.96 -38.15 -28.42
CA LEU A 384 13.18 -37.34 -28.31
C LEU A 384 12.86 -36.24 -27.26
N PHE A 385 13.71 -36.07 -26.24
CA PHE A 385 13.85 -34.78 -25.55
C PHE A 385 14.88 -33.95 -26.32
N PRO A 386 14.59 -32.68 -26.68
CA PRO A 386 15.64 -31.70 -26.87
C PRO A 386 15.61 -30.72 -25.70
N ARG A 387 16.73 -30.70 -24.97
CA ARG A 387 17.14 -29.57 -24.14
C ARG A 387 17.84 -28.55 -25.04
N LEU A 388 17.62 -27.28 -24.73
CA LEU A 388 18.35 -26.06 -25.14
C LEU A 388 17.91 -25.33 -26.42
N SER A 389 17.29 -24.15 -26.22
CA SER A 389 17.81 -22.87 -26.73
C SER A 389 17.06 -21.70 -26.10
N GLN A 390 17.82 -20.78 -25.51
CA GLN A 390 17.43 -19.40 -25.20
C GLN A 390 16.95 -18.70 -26.47
N ASP A 391 15.82 -17.99 -26.41
CA ASP A 391 15.76 -16.52 -26.48
C ASP A 391 14.32 -16.05 -26.73
N GLU A 392 13.99 -14.93 -26.09
CA GLU A 392 12.92 -13.98 -26.43
C GLU A 392 11.46 -14.50 -26.40
N GLU A 393 10.81 -14.36 -25.25
CA GLU A 393 9.46 -13.77 -25.17
C GLU A 393 9.18 -13.34 -23.72
N GLU A 394 9.41 -12.06 -23.44
CA GLU A 394 8.87 -11.37 -22.28
C GLU A 394 7.40 -11.01 -22.55
N PRO A 395 6.46 -11.40 -21.67
CA PRO A 395 5.30 -10.54 -21.45
C PRO A 395 5.02 -10.29 -19.98
N SER A 396 5.22 -9.02 -19.62
CA SER A 396 4.39 -8.15 -18.76
C SER A 396 4.09 -8.54 -17.31
N LEU A 397 4.64 -7.73 -16.40
CA LEU A 397 4.30 -7.59 -14.99
C LEU A 397 2.79 -7.31 -14.75
N PRO A 398 2.23 -7.72 -13.59
CA PRO A 398 1.26 -6.84 -12.92
C PRO A 398 1.50 -6.78 -11.40
N PRO A 399 2.00 -5.64 -10.90
CA PRO A 399 1.29 -4.90 -9.85
C PRO A 399 1.20 -3.41 -10.25
N THR A 400 0.20 -2.59 -9.93
CA THR A 400 -0.70 -2.50 -8.76
C THR A 400 -2.06 -1.95 -9.25
N PRO A 401 -3.20 -2.31 -8.62
CA PRO A 401 -4.19 -1.25 -8.39
C PRO A 401 -4.79 -1.34 -7.00
N MET A 402 -4.56 -0.34 -6.16
CA MET A 402 -5.60 0.13 -5.26
C MET A 402 -6.11 1.42 -5.89
N ASN A 403 -7.39 1.43 -6.29
CA ASN A 403 -8.11 2.53 -6.93
C ASN A 403 -7.44 3.15 -8.17
N SER A 404 -7.86 2.71 -9.35
CA SER A 404 -7.78 3.56 -10.53
C SER A 404 -8.83 4.66 -10.38
N LEU A 405 -8.41 5.92 -10.45
CA LEU A 405 -9.19 7.16 -10.53
C LEU A 405 -10.63 6.95 -11.06
N VAL A 406 -11.61 6.88 -10.16
CA VAL A 406 -13.04 6.93 -10.53
C VAL A 406 -13.79 7.77 -9.51
N ASP A 407 -14.49 8.78 -10.03
CA ASP A 407 -15.30 9.73 -9.26
C ASP A 407 -16.41 9.02 -8.45
N GLU A 408 -16.37 9.27 -7.13
CA GLU A 408 -17.33 8.92 -6.06
C GLU A 408 -17.78 7.45 -5.98
N CYS A 409 -17.66 6.84 -4.80
CA CYS A 409 -18.13 5.48 -4.58
C CYS A 409 -19.66 5.46 -4.49
N PRO A 410 -20.39 4.63 -5.24
CA PRO A 410 -21.84 4.48 -5.07
C PRO A 410 -22.22 3.87 -3.70
N LEU A 411 -21.24 3.37 -2.92
CA LEU A 411 -21.41 2.98 -1.52
C LEU A 411 -21.16 4.13 -0.53
N ASP A 412 -20.74 5.32 -0.97
CA ASP A 412 -20.58 6.48 -0.09
C ASP A 412 -21.91 6.92 0.53
N GLN A 413 -23.05 6.55 -0.09
CA GLN A 413 -24.39 6.73 0.48
C GLN A 413 -24.87 5.51 1.30
N GLY A 414 -23.94 4.65 1.70
CA GLY A 414 -24.21 3.33 2.28
C GLY A 414 -24.49 2.27 1.22
N LEU A 415 -24.59 1.01 1.64
CA LEU A 415 -25.14 -0.03 0.77
C LEU A 415 -26.53 0.43 0.30
N PRO A 416 -26.91 0.23 -0.99
CA PRO A 416 -28.33 0.24 -1.34
C PRO A 416 -29.04 -0.62 -0.30
N LYS A 417 -30.25 -0.26 0.14
CA LYS A 417 -31.04 -1.10 1.06
C LYS A 417 -31.27 -2.46 0.39
N LEU A 418 -30.29 -3.34 0.52
CA LEU A 418 -30.26 -4.70 0.06
C LEU A 418 -31.02 -5.47 1.13
N SER A 419 -32.32 -5.17 1.23
CA SER A 419 -33.19 -6.08 1.94
C SER A 419 -33.19 -7.40 1.17
N ALA A 420 -33.39 -8.51 1.89
CA ALA A 420 -33.52 -9.80 1.26
C ALA A 420 -34.59 -9.77 0.15
N GLU A 421 -35.64 -8.94 0.32
CA GLU A 421 -36.67 -8.73 -0.72
C GLU A 421 -36.11 -8.07 -1.99
N ALA A 422 -35.26 -7.04 -1.89
CA ALA A 422 -34.71 -6.35 -3.07
C ALA A 422 -33.77 -7.22 -3.91
N ILE A 423 -33.01 -8.10 -3.25
CA ILE A 423 -32.17 -9.12 -3.93
C ILE A 423 -33.07 -10.18 -4.57
N PHE A 424 -34.08 -10.65 -3.84
CA PHE A 424 -35.01 -11.67 -4.31
C PHE A 424 -35.82 -11.18 -5.52
N GLU A 425 -36.27 -9.92 -5.51
CA GLU A 425 -37.02 -9.30 -6.59
C GLU A 425 -36.14 -9.13 -7.84
N LYS A 426 -34.89 -8.68 -7.70
CA LYS A 426 -33.94 -8.59 -8.83
C LYS A 426 -33.58 -9.96 -9.41
N CYS A 427 -33.30 -10.96 -8.58
CA CYS A 427 -33.05 -12.32 -9.04
C CYS A 427 -34.28 -12.91 -9.74
N SER A 428 -35.48 -12.65 -9.22
CA SER A 428 -36.75 -13.08 -9.84
C SER A 428 -36.97 -12.43 -11.21
N GLN A 429 -36.68 -11.12 -11.35
CA GLN A 429 -36.76 -10.41 -12.63
C GLN A 429 -35.77 -10.95 -13.67
N ILE A 430 -34.55 -11.32 -13.25
CA ILE A 430 -33.55 -11.95 -14.12
C ILE A 430 -34.05 -13.33 -14.60
N SER A 431 -34.59 -14.16 -13.71
CA SER A 431 -35.18 -15.45 -14.09
C SER A 431 -36.39 -15.31 -15.03
N LEU A 432 -37.22 -14.28 -14.84
CA LEU A 432 -38.36 -13.98 -15.70
C LEU A 432 -37.93 -13.51 -17.10
N SER A 433 -36.91 -12.64 -17.18
CA SER A 433 -36.37 -12.16 -18.47
C SER A 433 -35.68 -13.26 -19.31
N GLN A 434 -35.11 -14.29 -18.67
CA GLN A 434 -34.54 -15.45 -19.36
C GLN A 434 -35.61 -16.46 -19.83
N SER A 435 -36.78 -16.49 -19.18
CA SER A 435 -37.89 -17.34 -19.63
C SER A 435 -38.58 -16.78 -20.89
N THR A 436 -38.60 -15.47 -21.09
CA THR A 436 -39.18 -14.82 -22.29
C THR A 436 -38.34 -14.98 -23.56
N THR A 437 -37.05 -15.28 -23.47
CA THR A 437 -36.21 -15.53 -24.67
C THR A 437 -36.33 -16.98 -25.18
N SER A 438 -36.81 -17.91 -24.35
CA SER A 438 -37.05 -19.31 -24.75
C SER A 438 -38.38 -19.56 -25.47
N SER A 439 -39.32 -18.60 -25.49
CA SER A 439 -40.66 -18.78 -26.06
C SER A 439 -40.88 -18.22 -27.46
N VAL A 440 -39.88 -17.61 -28.11
CA VAL A 440 -40.04 -16.99 -29.45
C VAL A 440 -39.48 -17.85 -30.60
N SER A 441 -38.77 -18.94 -30.32
CA SER A 441 -38.32 -19.89 -31.36
C SER A 441 -39.27 -21.07 -31.51
N LYS A 442 -40.50 -20.81 -31.98
CA LYS A 442 -41.35 -21.80 -32.67
C LYS A 442 -42.51 -21.09 -33.39
N LYS A 443 -42.24 -20.65 -34.62
CA LYS A 443 -43.19 -20.73 -35.73
C LYS A 443 -42.44 -20.69 -37.06
#